data_AF-A0A455C8E5-F1
#
_entry.id   AF-A0A455C8E5-F1
#
_cell.length_a   1.000
_cell.length_b   1.000
_cell.length_c   1.000
_cell.angle_alpha   90.00
_cell.angle_beta   90.00
_cell.angle_gamma   90.00
#
_symmetry.space_group_name_H-M   'P 1'
#
loop_
_entity.id
_entity.type
_entity.pdbx_description
1 polymer ?
#
loop_
_entity_poly.entity_id
_entity_poly.type
_entity_poly.pdbx_seq_one_letter_code
_entity_poly.pdbx_strand_id
1 'polypeptide(L)'
;MSSLIRKVISTAKAPAAIGPYSQAVLVDRTIYVSGQLGMDPASGQLVPGGVAEEAKQALTNMGEILKAAGCDFTNVVKTTVLLADINDFNTVNDIYKQYFQSSFPARAAYQVAALPKGLIFYSEWTHCHSEENTLTLLHEHIL
;
A
#
# COMPACT_ATOMS: atom_id res chain seq x y z
N MET A 1 3.24 31.91 -2.11
CA MET A 1 2.45 30.76 -2.58
C MET A 1 2.78 29.60 -1.65
N SER A 2 1.81 28.96 -1.00
CA SER A 2 2.14 27.75 -0.23
C SER A 2 2.50 26.65 -1.23
N SER A 3 3.68 26.07 -1.07
CA SER A 3 4.14 24.97 -1.93
C SER A 3 3.74 23.67 -1.29
N LEU A 4 3.15 22.76 -2.07
CA LEU A 4 2.95 21.38 -1.63
C LEU A 4 4.31 20.66 -1.62
N ILE A 5 4.57 19.92 -0.54
CA ILE A 5 5.74 19.05 -0.46
C ILE A 5 5.37 17.68 -1.03
N ARG A 6 6.15 17.22 -2.01
CA ARG A 6 6.09 15.86 -2.54
C ARG A 6 7.22 15.04 -1.94
N LYS A 7 6.89 13.94 -1.25
CA LYS A 7 7.86 13.00 -0.67
C LYS A 7 7.71 11.62 -1.31
N VAL A 8 8.82 11.07 -1.79
CA VAL A 8 8.87 9.67 -2.25
C VAL A 8 9.02 8.77 -1.03
N ILE A 9 8.16 7.77 -0.90
CA ILE A 9 8.24 6.76 0.16
C ILE A 9 9.02 5.56 -0.37
N SER A 10 10.01 5.13 0.40
CA SER A 10 10.83 3.96 0.09
C SER A 10 11.26 3.26 1.38
N THR A 11 11.18 1.93 1.39
CA THR A 11 11.63 1.06 2.48
C THR A 11 12.27 -0.20 1.92
N ALA A 12 13.33 -0.68 2.57
CA ALA A 12 13.98 -1.96 2.26
C ALA A 12 13.16 -3.18 2.72
N LYS A 13 12.09 -2.97 3.49
CA LYS A 13 11.20 -4.03 3.99
C LYS A 13 10.06 -4.38 3.04
N ALA A 14 9.95 -3.66 1.93
CA ALA A 14 9.06 -3.96 0.81
C ALA A 14 9.89 -4.10 -0.47
N PRO A 15 9.41 -4.83 -1.49
CA PRO A 15 10.16 -5.05 -2.72
C PRO A 15 10.56 -3.72 -3.38
N ALA A 16 11.80 -3.65 -3.86
CA ALA A 16 12.27 -2.50 -4.63
C ALA A 16 11.42 -2.31 -5.90
N ALA A 17 11.28 -1.06 -6.35
CA ALA A 17 10.62 -0.79 -7.62
C ALA A 17 11.42 -1.41 -8.77
N ILE A 18 10.77 -2.23 -9.61
CA ILE A 18 11.40 -2.95 -10.73
C ILE A 18 11.29 -2.14 -12.05
N GLY A 19 10.76 -0.92 -11.98
CA GLY A 19 10.56 -0.03 -13.12
C GLY A 19 10.53 1.44 -12.70
N PRO A 20 10.15 2.36 -13.62
CA PRO A 20 10.15 3.80 -13.36
C PRO A 20 8.96 4.26 -12.51
N TYR A 21 8.83 3.71 -11.30
CA TYR A 21 7.79 4.06 -10.33
C TYR A 21 8.34 4.04 -8.90
N SER A 22 7.63 4.67 -7.96
CA SER A 22 7.97 4.67 -6.53
C SER A 22 7.07 3.70 -5.76
N GLN A 23 7.53 3.15 -4.63
CA GLN A 23 6.68 2.31 -3.76
C GLN A 23 5.43 3.08 -3.31
N ALA A 24 5.61 4.34 -2.90
CA ALA A 24 4.53 5.29 -2.71
C ALA A 24 4.99 6.73 -2.93
N VAL A 25 4.04 7.65 -3.08
CA VAL A 25 4.27 9.10 -3.08
C VAL A 25 3.30 9.75 -2.12
N LEU A 26 3.83 10.53 -1.18
CA LEU A 26 3.09 11.40 -0.28
C LEU A 26 3.06 12.82 -0.88
N VAL A 27 1.86 13.40 -0.98
CA VAL A 27 1.64 14.80 -1.32
C VAL A 27 0.63 15.37 -0.33
N ASP A 28 1.02 16.45 0.37
CA ASP A 28 0.27 16.96 1.53
C ASP A 28 0.03 15.84 2.57
N ARG A 29 -1.20 15.34 2.67
CA ARG A 29 -1.63 14.27 3.60
C ARG A 29 -2.13 13.01 2.90
N THR A 30 -2.00 12.96 1.58
CA THR A 30 -2.48 11.83 0.76
C THR A 30 -1.30 11.02 0.27
N ILE A 31 -1.36 9.71 0.51
CA ILE A 31 -0.37 8.77 -0.01
C ILE A 31 -1.01 7.94 -1.11
N TYR A 32 -0.33 7.90 -2.24
CA TYR A 32 -0.62 7.01 -3.34
C TYR A 32 0.37 5.84 -3.28
N VAL A 33 -0.14 4.65 -3.00
CA VAL A 33 0.68 3.43 -2.91
C VAL A 33 0.61 2.70 -4.25
N SER A 34 1.76 2.28 -4.76
CA SER A 34 1.82 1.50 -6.00
C SER A 34 1.20 0.10 -5.84
N GLY A 35 1.01 -0.61 -6.94
CA GLY A 35 0.56 -2.00 -6.92
C GLY A 35 1.52 -2.89 -6.15
N GLN A 36 1.00 -3.57 -5.14
CA GLN A 36 1.71 -4.54 -4.34
C GLN A 36 1.41 -5.94 -4.87
N LEU A 37 2.48 -6.61 -5.27
CA LEU A 37 2.50 -8.03 -5.61
C LEU A 37 2.87 -8.84 -4.37
N GLY A 38 2.55 -10.14 -4.42
CA GLY A 38 3.02 -11.14 -3.46
C GLY A 38 4.52 -11.44 -3.55
N MET A 39 5.36 -10.44 -3.76
CA MET A 39 6.81 -10.61 -3.89
C MET A 39 7.50 -10.57 -2.52
N ASP A 40 8.44 -11.47 -2.32
CA ASP A 40 9.33 -11.44 -1.17
C ASP A 40 10.37 -10.29 -1.34
N PRO A 41 10.51 -9.39 -0.35
CA PRO A 41 11.43 -8.25 -0.46
C PRO A 41 12.90 -8.62 -0.64
N ALA A 42 13.33 -9.79 -0.11
CA ALA A 42 14.72 -10.22 -0.16
C ALA A 42 15.11 -10.80 -1.53
N SER A 43 14.24 -11.61 -2.12
CA SER A 43 14.48 -12.32 -3.38
C SER A 43 13.93 -11.59 -4.62
N GLY A 44 12.93 -10.71 -4.45
CA GLY A 44 12.24 -10.07 -5.56
C GLY A 44 11.41 -11.02 -6.42
N GLN A 45 11.13 -12.23 -5.92
CA GLN A 45 10.30 -13.25 -6.57
C GLN A 45 8.96 -13.37 -5.86
N LEU A 46 7.95 -13.90 -6.57
CA LEU A 46 6.69 -14.28 -5.93
C LEU A 46 6.91 -15.35 -4.87
N VAL A 47 6.21 -15.22 -3.74
CA VAL A 47 6.17 -16.26 -2.74
C VAL A 47 5.48 -17.52 -3.30
N PRO A 48 5.95 -18.72 -2.99
CA PRO A 48 5.25 -19.95 -3.35
C PRO A 48 3.97 -20.10 -2.51
N GLY A 49 3.04 -20.93 -2.98
CA GLY A 49 1.79 -21.23 -2.25
C GLY A 49 0.52 -20.64 -2.88
N GLY A 50 0.65 -19.93 -4.00
CA GLY A 50 -0.47 -19.43 -4.79
C GLY A 50 -1.17 -18.23 -4.15
N VAL A 51 -2.41 -17.98 -4.56
CA VAL A 51 -3.15 -16.73 -4.28
C VAL A 51 -3.22 -16.34 -2.80
N ALA A 52 -3.35 -17.31 -1.89
CA ALA A 52 -3.45 -17.02 -0.47
C ALA A 52 -2.15 -16.43 0.09
N GLU A 53 -1.02 -17.05 -0.22
CA GLU A 53 0.30 -16.57 0.21
C GLU A 53 0.69 -15.29 -0.53
N GLU A 54 0.37 -15.19 -1.83
CA GLU A 54 0.57 -13.96 -2.60
C GLU A 54 -0.22 -12.79 -2.00
N ALA A 55 -1.47 -13.01 -1.60
CA ALA A 55 -2.31 -11.98 -1.00
C ALA A 55 -1.78 -11.51 0.36
N LYS A 56 -1.36 -12.46 1.19
CA LYS A 56 -0.76 -12.18 2.48
C LYS A 56 0.53 -11.38 2.31
N GLN A 57 1.41 -11.79 1.39
CA GLN A 57 2.66 -11.08 1.13
C GLN A 57 2.41 -9.68 0.56
N ALA A 58 1.47 -9.52 -0.37
CA ALA A 58 1.11 -8.23 -0.96
C ALA A 58 0.60 -7.24 0.10
N LEU A 59 -0.25 -7.69 1.03
CA LEU A 59 -0.73 -6.86 2.13
C LEU A 59 0.40 -6.57 3.13
N THR A 60 1.26 -7.53 3.47
CA THR A 60 2.44 -7.28 4.30
C THR A 60 3.36 -6.21 3.68
N ASN A 61 3.63 -6.29 2.37
CA ASN A 61 4.41 -5.29 1.65
C ASN A 61 3.76 -3.90 1.72
N MET A 62 2.43 -3.83 1.53
CA MET A 62 1.67 -2.60 1.69
C MET A 62 1.81 -2.02 3.11
N GLY A 63 1.71 -2.86 4.13
CA GLY A 63 1.85 -2.46 5.54
C GLY A 63 3.23 -1.85 5.84
N GLU A 64 4.31 -2.41 5.31
CA GLU A 64 5.66 -1.85 5.49
C GLU A 64 5.83 -0.50 4.75
N ILE A 65 5.18 -0.32 3.60
CA ILE A 65 5.16 0.96 2.89
C ILE A 65 4.37 2.02 3.66
N LEU A 66 3.20 1.64 4.20
CA LEU A 66 2.39 2.53 5.05
C LEU A 66 3.19 2.95 6.29
N LYS A 67 3.86 1.99 6.94
CA LYS A 67 4.71 2.25 8.10
C LYS A 67 5.86 3.20 7.79
N ALA A 68 6.48 3.09 6.62
CA ALA A 68 7.53 3.99 6.17
C ALA A 68 7.03 5.44 5.93
N ALA A 69 5.72 5.62 5.77
CA ALA A 69 5.05 6.90 5.69
C ALA A 69 4.43 7.37 7.02
N GLY A 70 4.60 6.61 8.11
CA GLY A 70 4.01 6.93 9.42
C GLY A 70 2.54 6.52 9.58
N CYS A 71 2.09 5.50 8.83
CA CYS A 71 0.69 5.08 8.73
C CYS A 71 0.53 3.59 8.98
N ASP A 72 -0.73 3.14 9.12
CA ASP A 72 -1.12 1.75 9.14
C ASP A 72 -2.39 1.49 8.30
N PHE A 73 -2.97 0.30 8.42
CA PHE A 73 -4.16 -0.09 7.66
C PHE A 73 -5.42 0.72 8.00
N THR A 74 -5.48 1.36 9.17
CA THR A 74 -6.61 2.23 9.56
C THR A 74 -6.63 3.54 8.78
N ASN A 75 -5.49 3.94 8.20
CA ASN A 75 -5.38 5.13 7.35
C ASN A 75 -5.84 4.89 5.90
N VAL A 76 -6.08 3.64 5.51
CA VAL A 76 -6.46 3.29 4.13
C VAL A 76 -7.93 3.61 3.91
N VAL A 77 -8.22 4.40 2.87
CA VAL A 77 -9.60 4.83 2.58
C VAL A 77 -10.14 4.20 1.30
N LYS A 78 -9.28 3.77 0.38
CA LYS A 78 -9.67 3.08 -0.86
C LYS A 78 -8.64 2.03 -1.31
N THR A 79 -9.12 0.86 -1.66
CA THR A 79 -8.34 -0.22 -2.30
C THR A 79 -8.92 -0.64 -3.65
N THR A 80 -8.08 -1.22 -4.50
CA THR A 80 -8.45 -1.88 -5.76
C THR A 80 -7.79 -3.26 -5.76
N VAL A 81 -8.58 -4.32 -5.80
CA VAL A 81 -8.07 -5.70 -5.80
C VAL A 81 -8.16 -6.25 -7.22
N LEU A 82 -7.02 -6.53 -7.83
CA LEU A 82 -6.94 -7.06 -9.19
C LEU A 82 -6.64 -8.56 -9.11
N LEU A 83 -7.59 -9.37 -9.57
CA LEU A 83 -7.50 -10.82 -9.51
C LEU A 83 -7.08 -11.39 -10.86
N ALA A 84 -6.28 -12.45 -10.85
CA ALA A 84 -5.99 -13.24 -12.05
C ALA A 84 -7.17 -14.18 -12.39
N ASP A 85 -7.80 -14.75 -11.36
CA ASP A 85 -9.03 -15.53 -11.44
C ASP A 85 -10.05 -14.99 -10.42
N ILE A 86 -11.25 -14.63 -10.88
CA ILE A 86 -12.33 -14.15 -10.01
C ILE A 86 -12.81 -15.23 -9.02
N ASN A 87 -12.54 -16.51 -9.30
CA ASN A 87 -12.88 -17.61 -8.39
C ASN A 87 -12.10 -17.54 -7.08
N ASP A 88 -10.95 -16.84 -7.04
CA ASP A 88 -10.13 -16.65 -5.84
C ASP A 88 -10.68 -15.57 -4.88
N PHE A 89 -11.77 -14.89 -5.26
CA PHE A 89 -12.31 -13.76 -4.51
C PHE A 89 -12.58 -14.07 -3.02
N ASN A 90 -13.11 -15.26 -2.71
CA ASN A 90 -13.38 -15.65 -1.33
C ASN A 90 -12.09 -15.85 -0.52
N THR A 91 -11.14 -16.60 -1.06
CA THR A 91 -9.81 -16.80 -0.45
C THR A 91 -9.12 -15.46 -0.18
N VAL A 92 -9.13 -14.57 -1.16
CA VAL A 92 -8.55 -13.22 -1.02
C VAL A 92 -9.27 -12.40 0.05
N ASN A 93 -10.60 -12.48 0.14
CA ASN A 93 -11.35 -11.76 1.17
C ASN A 93 -11.04 -12.23 2.59
N ASP A 94 -10.81 -13.53 2.79
CA ASP A 94 -10.50 -14.07 4.11
C ASP A 94 -9.11 -13.63 4.59
N ILE A 95 -8.15 -13.47 3.68
CA ILE A 95 -6.86 -12.84 3.99
C ILE A 95 -7.04 -11.33 4.22
N TYR A 96 -7.79 -10.63 3.35
CA TYR A 96 -8.01 -9.18 3.45
C TYR A 96 -8.56 -8.75 4.82
N LYS A 97 -9.51 -9.52 5.37
CA LYS A 97 -10.11 -9.26 6.70
C LYS A 97 -9.15 -9.41 7.88
N GLN A 98 -7.99 -10.05 7.70
CA GLN A 98 -6.98 -10.16 8.75
C GLN A 98 -6.22 -8.84 8.93
N TYR A 99 -6.08 -8.06 7.84
CA TYR A 99 -5.39 -6.77 7.82
C TYR A 99 -6.36 -5.60 8.04
N PHE A 100 -7.55 -5.66 7.43
CA PHE A 100 -8.62 -4.68 7.63
C PHE A 100 -9.66 -5.26 8.58
N GLN A 101 -9.64 -4.85 9.84
CA GLN A 101 -10.47 -5.44 10.89
C GLN A 101 -11.77 -4.66 11.16
N SER A 102 -11.79 -3.37 10.87
CA SER A 102 -12.93 -2.47 11.06
C SER A 102 -12.82 -1.27 10.10
N SER A 103 -13.88 -0.47 9.98
CA SER A 103 -13.92 0.73 9.11
C SER A 103 -13.35 0.47 7.71
N PHE A 104 -13.84 -0.59 7.07
CA PHE A 104 -13.27 -1.10 5.82
C PHE A 104 -13.15 0.01 4.76
N PRO A 105 -12.03 0.05 4.01
CA PRO A 105 -11.88 0.98 2.90
C PRO A 105 -12.99 0.80 1.85
N ALA A 106 -13.30 1.87 1.12
CA ALA A 106 -13.99 1.73 -0.16
C ALA A 106 -13.19 0.77 -1.06
N ARG A 107 -13.85 -0.06 -1.87
CA ARG A 107 -13.16 -1.12 -2.61
C ARG A 107 -13.75 -1.37 -3.98
N ALA A 108 -12.86 -1.50 -4.97
CA ALA A 108 -13.15 -2.14 -6.25
C ALA A 108 -12.42 -3.49 -6.31
N ALA A 109 -13.07 -4.53 -6.84
CA ALA A 109 -12.45 -5.83 -7.02
C ALA A 109 -12.95 -6.47 -8.32
N TYR A 110 -12.04 -6.88 -9.19
CA TYR A 110 -12.36 -7.48 -10.48
C TYR A 110 -11.20 -8.29 -11.03
N GLN A 111 -11.52 -9.23 -11.92
CA GLN A 111 -10.52 -9.98 -12.67
C GLN A 111 -10.00 -9.16 -13.84
N VAL A 112 -8.70 -9.28 -14.12
CA VAL A 112 -8.05 -8.70 -15.30
C VAL A 112 -7.47 -9.78 -16.20
N ALA A 113 -7.16 -9.44 -17.46
CA ALA A 113 -6.66 -10.40 -18.44
C ALA A 113 -5.30 -11.01 -18.07
N ALA A 114 -4.39 -10.20 -17.52
CA ALA A 114 -3.09 -10.63 -17.05
C ALA A 114 -2.50 -9.61 -16.07
N LEU A 115 -1.60 -10.07 -15.20
CA LEU A 115 -0.87 -9.25 -14.24
C LEU A 115 0.64 -9.49 -14.39
N PRO A 116 1.49 -8.46 -14.27
CA PRO A 116 2.95 -8.63 -14.28
C PRO A 116 3.37 -9.49 -13.09
N LYS A 117 3.66 -10.77 -13.36
CA LYS A 117 4.07 -11.78 -12.38
C LYS A 117 3.06 -12.03 -11.23
N GLY A 118 1.80 -12.38 -11.51
CA GLY A 118 0.85 -12.88 -10.48
C GLY A 118 -0.04 -11.81 -9.84
N LEU A 119 -0.76 -12.15 -8.77
CA LEU A 119 -1.89 -11.38 -8.21
C LEU A 119 -1.47 -9.99 -7.66
N ILE A 120 -2.23 -8.93 -7.96
CA ILE A 120 -1.91 -7.54 -7.55
C ILE A 120 -2.98 -6.98 -6.61
N PHE A 121 -2.54 -6.56 -5.43
CA PHE A 121 -3.29 -5.64 -4.58
C PHE A 121 -2.84 -4.21 -4.87
N TYR A 122 -3.77 -3.35 -5.27
CA TYR A 122 -3.52 -1.92 -5.42
C TYR A 122 -4.23 -1.17 -4.28
N SER A 123 -3.56 -0.23 -3.61
CA SER A 123 -4.20 0.71 -2.71
C SER A 123 -3.95 2.12 -3.21
N GLU A 124 -4.98 2.74 -3.76
CA GLU A 124 -4.82 4.01 -4.47
C GLU A 124 -4.88 5.21 -3.53
N TRP A 125 -5.48 5.06 -2.34
CA TRP A 125 -5.64 6.18 -1.41
C TRP A 125 -5.51 5.76 0.04
N THR A 126 -4.53 6.37 0.72
CA THR A 126 -4.52 6.45 2.18
C THR A 126 -4.44 7.90 2.62
N HIS A 127 -5.24 8.26 3.63
CA HIS A 127 -5.14 9.55 4.30
C HIS A 127 -4.36 9.34 5.59
N CYS A 128 -3.13 9.86 5.61
CA CYS A 128 -2.25 9.67 6.75
C CYS A 128 -2.09 11.00 7.47
N HIS A 129 -2.57 11.05 8.70
CA HIS A 129 -2.22 12.12 9.62
C HIS A 129 -0.86 11.78 10.22
N SER A 130 0.22 12.29 9.65
CA SER A 130 1.51 12.27 10.36
C SER A 130 1.46 13.34 11.45
N GLU A 131 1.49 12.93 12.73
CA GLU A 131 1.59 13.86 13.87
C GLU A 131 2.88 14.71 13.85
N GLU A 132 3.84 14.40 12.98
CA GLU A 132 5.15 15.06 12.88
C GLU A 132 5.10 16.54 12.45
N ASN A 133 3.98 17.07 11.96
CA ASN A 133 3.91 18.49 11.55
C ASN A 133 3.48 19.46 12.66
N THR A 134 3.17 18.98 13.87
CA THR A 134 2.72 19.86 14.96
C THR A 134 3.87 20.54 15.70
N LEU A 135 5.08 19.96 15.68
CA LEU A 135 6.24 20.50 16.40
C LEU A 135 7.10 21.48 15.57
N THR A 136 7.03 21.40 14.25
CA THR A 136 7.80 22.31 13.37
C THR A 136 7.13 23.68 13.22
N LEU A 137 5.79 23.75 13.34
CA LEU A 137 5.04 25.02 13.26
C LEU A 137 5.07 25.83 14.57
N LEU A 138 5.43 25.23 15.70
CA LEU A 138 5.56 25.94 16.98
C LEU A 138 6.91 26.66 17.15
N HIS A 139 7.92 26.36 16.34
CA HIS A 139 9.22 27.04 16.39
C HIS A 139 9.32 28.28 15.47
N GLU A 140 8.40 28.47 14.53
CA GLU A 140 8.41 29.64 13.63
C GLU A 140 7.55 30.82 14.12
N HIS A 141 6.92 30.71 15.30
CA HIS A 141 6.06 31.75 15.87
C HIS A 141 6.53 32.32 17.23
N ILE A 142 7.77 32.05 17.67
CA ILE A 142 8.34 32.59 18.92
C ILE A 142 9.67 33.36 18.70
N LEU A 143 9.91 33.94 17.51
CA LEU A 143 10.95 34.95 17.33
C LEU A 143 10.47 36.10 16.44
#